data_AF-A0A5Q2VZE3-F1
#
_entry.id   AF-A0A5Q2VZE3-F1
#
_cell.length_a   1.000
_cell.length_b   1.000
_cell.length_c   1.000
_cell.angle_alpha   90.00
_cell.angle_beta   90.00
_cell.angle_gamma   90.00
#
_symmetry.space_group_name_H-M   'P 1'
#
loop_
_entity.id
_entity.type
_entity.pdbx_description
1 polymer ?
#
loop_
_entity_poly.entity_id
_entity_poly.type
_entity_poly.pdbx_seq_one_letter_code
_entity_poly.pdbx_strand_id
1 'polypeptide(L)'
;MSAAQAEEISDRVATAEEYQAAFTRYRECLRASGFELEDVRFENHEYHFGVPNAAVSDGADYECYQAEYRYVDILWQNSDLVQEARDPSPAFRECLQERGIEPAENMNEILEQLREAGIEPPECLQ
;
A
#
# COMPACT_ATOMS: atom_id res chain seq x y z
N MET A 1 -0.26 9.58 19.23
CA MET A 1 0.33 10.30 18.08
C MET A 1 1.47 11.17 18.56
N SER A 2 2.61 11.12 17.88
CA SER A 2 3.82 11.88 18.14
C SER A 2 3.74 13.29 17.54
N ALA A 3 4.61 14.18 17.98
CA ALA A 3 4.66 15.54 17.46
C ALA A 3 5.06 15.58 15.97
N ALA A 4 5.99 14.72 15.56
CA ALA A 4 6.40 14.60 14.16
C ALA A 4 5.22 14.20 13.27
N GLN A 5 4.49 13.14 13.64
CA GLN A 5 3.31 12.72 12.88
C GLN A 5 2.23 13.82 12.83
N ALA A 6 2.04 14.56 13.92
CA ALA A 6 1.08 15.66 13.97
C ALA A 6 1.41 16.80 12.98
N GLU A 7 2.69 17.08 12.78
CA GLU A 7 3.18 18.06 11.83
C GLU A 7 3.01 17.57 10.38
N GLU A 8 3.42 16.33 10.09
CA GLU A 8 3.33 15.70 8.77
C GLU A 8 1.89 15.66 8.25
N ILE A 9 0.91 15.34 9.09
CA ILE A 9 -0.51 15.26 8.64
C ILE A 9 -1.23 16.61 8.64
N SER A 10 -0.55 17.72 8.98
CA SER A 10 -1.21 19.01 9.23
C SER A 10 -1.84 19.63 7.98
N ASP A 11 -1.27 19.35 6.81
CA ASP A 11 -1.82 19.76 5.50
C ASP A 11 -2.76 18.71 4.89
N ARG A 12 -2.97 17.58 5.58
CA ARG A 12 -3.79 16.42 5.19
C ARG A 12 -3.29 15.69 3.95
N VAL A 13 -2.02 15.83 3.63
CA VAL A 13 -1.34 15.10 2.56
C VAL A 13 -0.16 14.37 3.20
N ALA A 14 0.11 13.14 2.76
CA ALA A 14 1.36 12.46 3.11
C ALA A 14 2.24 12.43 1.87
N THR A 15 3.48 12.89 2.00
CA THR A 15 4.51 12.73 0.98
C THR A 15 5.25 11.39 1.13
N ALA A 16 6.00 10.99 0.10
CA ALA A 16 6.78 9.76 0.15
C ALA A 16 7.87 9.81 1.24
N GLU A 17 8.49 10.98 1.41
CA GLU A 17 9.49 11.23 2.43
C GLU A 17 8.90 11.11 3.85
N GLU A 18 7.73 11.70 4.09
CA GLU A 18 7.03 11.60 5.38
C GLU A 18 6.58 10.17 5.66
N TYR A 19 6.07 9.46 4.65
CA TYR A 19 5.70 8.05 4.77
C TYR A 19 6.89 7.18 5.17
N GLN A 20 8.05 7.36 4.52
CA GLN A 20 9.28 6.64 4.87
C GLN A 20 9.79 7.02 6.27
N ALA A 21 9.76 8.30 6.63
CA ALA A 21 10.20 8.78 7.93
C ALA A 21 9.31 8.21 9.05
N ALA A 22 7.99 8.25 8.86
CA ALA A 22 7.01 7.71 9.80
C ALA A 22 7.14 6.19 9.97
N PHE A 23 7.32 5.43 8.88
CA PHE A 23 7.61 4.00 8.95
C PHE A 23 8.91 3.71 9.74
N THR A 24 9.95 4.50 9.50
CA THR A 24 11.23 4.36 10.21
C THR A 24 11.07 4.57 11.71
N ARG A 25 10.32 5.61 12.13
CA ARG A 25 10.04 5.87 13.55
C ARG A 25 9.22 4.76 14.19
N TYR A 26 8.20 4.23 13.49
CA TYR A 26 7.45 3.07 13.97
C TYR A 26 8.36 1.85 14.20
N ARG A 27 9.22 1.54 13.23
CA ARG A 27 10.19 0.44 13.36
C ARG A 27 11.13 0.67 14.53
N GLU A 28 11.66 1.87 14.71
CA GLU A 28 12.55 2.22 15.82
C GLU A 28 11.86 2.13 17.19
N CYS A 29 10.59 2.56 17.29
CA CYS A 29 9.78 2.42 18.49
C CYS A 29 9.57 0.95 18.88
N LEU A 30 9.23 0.10 17.90
CA LEU A 30 9.10 -1.35 18.12
C LEU A 30 10.41 -1.98 18.59
N ARG A 31 11.53 -1.60 17.96
CA ARG A 31 12.87 -2.05 18.34
C ARG A 31 13.26 -1.65 19.75
N ALA A 32 12.92 -0.42 20.16
CA ALA A 32 13.12 0.04 21.52
C ALA A 32 12.31 -0.77 22.54
N SER A 33 11.18 -1.33 22.11
CA SER A 33 10.33 -2.24 22.90
C SER A 33 10.78 -3.71 22.82
N GLY A 34 11.88 -4.01 22.12
CA GLY A 34 12.46 -5.34 22.02
C GLY A 34 11.91 -6.20 20.87
N PHE A 35 11.15 -5.62 19.95
CA PHE A 35 10.57 -6.33 18.80
C PHE A 35 11.11 -5.81 17.47
N GLU A 36 11.29 -6.70 16.49
CA GLU A 36 11.72 -6.34 15.13
C GLU A 36 10.62 -6.72 14.14
N LEU A 37 10.41 -5.91 13.11
CA LEU A 37 9.52 -6.27 12.00
C LEU A 37 10.15 -7.36 11.14
N GLU A 38 9.32 -8.25 10.62
CA GLU A 38 9.71 -9.39 9.78
C GLU A 38 9.42 -9.09 8.31
N ASP A 39 10.19 -9.68 7.39
CA ASP A 39 9.95 -9.65 5.93
C ASP A 39 9.66 -8.27 5.30
N VAL A 40 10.31 -7.22 5.83
CA VAL A 40 10.10 -5.83 5.38
C VAL A 40 10.50 -5.65 3.92
N ARG A 41 9.53 -5.28 3.08
CA ARG A 41 9.66 -5.01 1.66
C ARG A 41 8.93 -3.71 1.30
N PHE A 42 9.40 -3.04 0.25
CA PHE A 42 8.72 -1.86 -0.30
C PHE A 42 8.33 -2.17 -1.75
N GLU A 43 7.04 -2.34 -2.00
CA GLU A 43 6.47 -2.74 -3.28
C GLU A 43 5.23 -1.88 -3.56
N ASN A 44 5.00 -1.48 -4.82
CA ASN A 44 3.84 -0.65 -5.21
C ASN A 44 3.62 0.58 -4.31
N HIS A 45 4.71 1.27 -3.96
CA HIS A 45 4.72 2.44 -3.09
C HIS A 45 4.39 2.18 -1.61
N GLU A 46 4.31 0.94 -1.14
CA GLU A 46 3.90 0.61 0.23
C GLU A 46 4.88 -0.33 0.93
N TYR A 47 4.95 -0.23 2.26
CA TYR A 47 5.71 -1.18 3.07
C TYR A 47 4.86 -2.43 3.37
N HIS A 48 5.36 -3.58 2.95
CA HIS A 48 4.86 -4.89 3.34
C HIS A 48 5.77 -5.47 4.43
N PHE A 49 5.20 -5.89 5.56
CA PHE A 49 5.97 -6.41 6.69
C PHE A 49 5.11 -7.30 7.58
N GLY A 50 5.75 -8.20 8.31
CA GLY A 50 5.17 -8.98 9.39
C GLY A 50 5.41 -8.30 10.74
N VAL A 51 4.37 -8.28 11.58
CA VAL A 51 4.49 -7.88 12.99
C VAL A 51 4.52 -9.16 13.84
N PRO A 52 5.57 -9.39 14.66
CA PRO A 52 5.62 -10.55 15.54
C PRO A 52 4.42 -10.60 16.48
N ASN A 53 3.80 -11.78 16.63
CA ASN A 53 2.65 -11.97 17.54
C ASN A 53 2.93 -11.52 18.99
N ALA A 54 4.18 -11.61 19.43
CA ALA A 54 4.59 -11.14 20.75
C ALA A 54 4.46 -9.62 20.89
N ALA A 55 4.81 -8.85 19.86
CA ALA A 55 4.68 -7.38 19.84
C ALA A 55 3.20 -6.94 19.86
N VAL A 56 2.34 -7.70 19.17
CA VAL A 56 0.89 -7.50 19.19
C VAL A 56 0.30 -7.81 20.55
N SER A 57 0.70 -8.95 21.15
CA SER A 57 0.18 -9.42 22.44
C SER A 57 0.60 -8.52 23.60
N ASP A 58 1.82 -7.99 23.54
CA ASP A 58 2.38 -7.05 24.52
C ASP A 58 1.78 -5.64 24.38
N GLY A 59 1.25 -5.30 23.20
CA GLY A 59 0.64 -4.00 22.90
C GLY A 59 1.60 -2.98 22.29
N ALA A 60 2.91 -3.26 22.27
CA ALA A 60 3.94 -2.40 21.70
C ALA A 60 3.65 -2.05 20.22
N ASP A 61 3.15 -3.00 19.43
CA ASP A 61 2.74 -2.73 18.04
C ASP A 61 1.68 -1.63 17.96
N TYR A 62 0.59 -1.80 18.71
CA TYR A 62 -0.50 -0.83 18.72
C TYR A 62 0.00 0.55 19.17
N GLU A 63 0.76 0.63 20.27
CA GLU A 63 1.26 1.88 20.80
C GLU A 63 2.19 2.60 19.81
N CYS A 64 3.19 1.89 19.28
CA CYS A 64 4.15 2.45 18.33
C CYS A 64 3.49 2.84 17.00
N TYR A 65 2.59 2.01 16.47
CA TYR A 65 1.89 2.31 15.22
C TYR A 65 1.02 3.55 15.36
N GLN A 66 0.23 3.64 16.44
CA GLN A 66 -0.61 4.79 16.75
C GLN A 66 0.20 6.07 17.03
N ALA A 67 1.37 5.93 17.64
CA ALA A 67 2.24 7.05 17.95
C ALA A 67 2.94 7.59 16.70
N GLU A 68 3.49 6.71 15.85
CA GLU A 68 4.49 7.15 14.87
C GLU A 68 4.04 7.11 13.41
N TYR A 69 3.06 6.27 13.06
CA TYR A 69 2.84 5.93 11.65
C TYR A 69 1.40 5.98 11.16
N ARG A 70 0.41 5.61 11.98
CA ARG A 70 -0.98 5.35 11.57
C ARG A 70 -1.60 6.38 10.61
N TYR A 71 -1.58 7.66 10.94
CA TYR A 71 -2.28 8.69 10.16
C TYR A 71 -1.55 9.03 8.87
N VAL A 72 -0.22 9.02 8.89
CA VAL A 72 0.59 9.17 7.66
C VAL A 72 0.36 7.98 6.76
N ASP A 73 0.34 6.76 7.29
CA ASP A 73 0.03 5.54 6.55
C ASP A 73 -1.38 5.59 5.93
N ILE A 74 -2.39 6.01 6.69
CA ILE A 74 -3.75 6.19 6.17
C ILE A 74 -3.76 7.21 5.02
N LEU A 75 -3.14 8.39 5.17
CA LEU A 75 -3.14 9.40 4.11
C LEU A 75 -2.39 8.91 2.87
N TRP A 76 -1.24 8.27 3.06
CA TRP A 76 -0.42 7.74 1.98
C TRP A 76 -1.12 6.63 1.20
N GLN A 77 -1.68 5.63 1.90
CA GLN A 77 -2.37 4.51 1.25
C GLN A 77 -3.64 4.94 0.50
N ASN A 78 -4.21 6.10 0.82
CA ASN A 78 -5.35 6.69 0.12
C ASN A 78 -4.95 7.74 -0.94
N SER A 79 -3.65 7.93 -1.20
CA SER A 79 -3.18 8.83 -2.25
C SER A 79 -3.46 8.24 -3.65
N ASP A 80 -3.70 9.12 -4.62
CA ASP A 80 -3.93 8.72 -6.02
C ASP A 80 -2.77 7.87 -6.55
N LEU A 81 -1.52 8.23 -6.23
CA LEU A 81 -0.32 7.49 -6.64
C LEU A 81 -0.38 6.01 -6.23
N VAL A 82 -0.76 5.74 -4.97
CA VAL A 82 -0.84 4.38 -4.43
C VAL A 82 -2.05 3.63 -5.00
N GLN A 83 -3.18 4.31 -5.16
CA GLN A 83 -4.38 3.71 -5.73
C GLN A 83 -4.19 3.35 -7.21
N GLU A 84 -3.52 4.21 -7.99
CA GLU A 84 -3.18 3.96 -9.38
C GLU A 84 -2.18 2.78 -9.52
N ALA A 85 -1.18 2.69 -8.65
CA ALA A 85 -0.25 1.55 -8.65
C ALA A 85 -0.91 0.21 -8.31
N ARG A 86 -2.05 0.24 -7.62
CA ARG A 86 -2.89 -0.94 -7.31
C ARG A 86 -3.93 -1.22 -8.38
N ASP A 87 -4.16 -0.31 -9.33
CA ASP A 87 -5.18 -0.46 -10.37
C ASP A 87 -4.68 -1.39 -11.49
N PRO A 88 -5.27 -2.60 -11.66
CA PRO A 88 -4.88 -3.48 -12.75
C PRO A 88 -5.49 -3.06 -14.10
N SER A 89 -6.33 -2.02 -14.15
CA SER A 89 -7.04 -1.62 -15.36
C SER A 89 -6.13 -1.29 -16.54
N PRO A 90 -4.99 -0.59 -16.38
CA PRO A 90 -4.10 -0.32 -17.51
C PRO A 90 -3.54 -1.60 -18.12
N ALA A 91 -3.09 -2.54 -17.28
CA ALA A 91 -2.55 -3.82 -17.71
C ALA A 91 -3.59 -4.68 -18.45
N PHE A 92 -4.84 -4.70 -17.95
CA PHE A 92 -5.93 -5.39 -18.63
C PHE A 92 -6.30 -4.74 -19.97
N ARG A 93 -6.32 -3.40 -20.05
CA ARG A 93 -6.58 -2.69 -21.31
C ARG A 93 -5.50 -2.99 -22.35
N GLU A 94 -4.23 -2.96 -21.95
CA GLU A 94 -3.11 -3.31 -22.83
C GLU A 94 -3.23 -4.77 -23.33
N CYS A 95 -3.50 -5.71 -22.43
CA CYS A 95 -3.67 -7.13 -22.74
C CYS A 95 -4.79 -7.41 -23.76
N LEU A 96 -5.90 -6.66 -23.68
CA LEU A 96 -7.00 -6.69 -24.65
C LEU A 96 -6.59 -6.11 -26.00
N GLN A 97 -5.89 -4.96 -26.01
CA GLN A 97 -5.40 -4.30 -27.22
C GLN A 97 -4.43 -5.19 -28.01
N GLU A 98 -3.50 -5.88 -27.32
CA GLU A 98 -2.58 -6.84 -27.93
C GLU A 98 -3.31 -7.99 -28.66
N ARG A 99 -4.54 -8.30 -28.21
CA ARG A 99 -5.41 -9.32 -28.81
C ARG A 99 -6.41 -8.74 -29.80
N GLY A 100 -6.29 -7.46 -30.13
CA GLY A 100 -7.14 -6.76 -31.10
C GLY A 100 -8.54 -6.46 -30.57
N ILE A 101 -8.73 -6.43 -29.24
CA ILE A 101 -9.99 -6.09 -28.59
C ILE A 101 -9.89 -4.65 -28.07
N GLU A 102 -10.78 -3.78 -28.52
CA GLU A 102 -10.85 -2.40 -28.00
C GLU A 102 -11.33 -2.44 -26.54
N PRO A 103 -10.54 -1.94 -25.57
CA PRO A 103 -10.90 -2.04 -24.17
C PRO A 103 -12.03 -1.11 -23.78
N ALA A 104 -12.88 -1.58 -22.88
CA ALA A 104 -13.91 -0.76 -22.28
C ALA A 104 -13.34 0.30 -21.33
N GLU A 105 -14.17 1.31 -21.01
CA GLU A 105 -13.77 2.39 -20.12
C GLU A 105 -13.78 1.97 -18.65
N ASN A 106 -14.71 1.09 -18.26
CA ASN A 106 -14.88 0.68 -16.86
C ASN A 106 -14.38 -0.74 -16.59
N MET A 107 -13.92 -0.97 -15.37
CA MET A 107 -13.32 -2.24 -14.94
C MET A 107 -14.27 -3.44 -15.12
N ASN A 108 -15.56 -3.27 -14.83
CA ASN A 108 -16.51 -4.38 -14.93
C ASN A 108 -16.64 -4.87 -16.39
N GLU A 109 -16.68 -3.95 -17.34
CA GLU A 109 -16.69 -4.28 -18.76
C GLU A 109 -15.35 -4.83 -19.24
N ILE A 110 -14.22 -4.30 -18.74
CA ILE A 110 -12.88 -4.85 -19.05
C ILE A 110 -12.78 -6.32 -18.60
N LEU A 111 -13.24 -6.62 -17.38
CA LEU A 111 -13.25 -8.00 -16.86
C LEU A 111 -14.16 -8.92 -17.67
N GLU A 112 -15.31 -8.40 -18.13
CA GLU A 112 -16.20 -9.15 -19.02
C GLU A 112 -15.55 -9.41 -20.38
N GLN A 113 -14.85 -8.43 -20.96
CA GLN A 113 -14.10 -8.62 -22.21
C GLN A 113 -13.00 -9.67 -22.07
N LEU A 114 -12.25 -9.67 -20.96
CA LEU A 114 -11.26 -10.71 -20.66
C LEU A 114 -11.93 -12.09 -20.61
N ARG A 115 -13.06 -12.20 -19.90
CA ARG A 115 -13.83 -13.43 -19.78
C ARG A 115 -14.37 -13.94 -21.12
N GLU A 116 -14.93 -13.06 -21.95
CA GLU A 116 -15.45 -13.39 -23.28
C GLU A 116 -14.33 -13.82 -24.25
N ALA A 117 -13.16 -13.22 -24.11
CA ALA A 117 -11.96 -13.58 -24.88
C ALA A 117 -11.25 -14.83 -24.36
N GLY A 118 -11.69 -15.40 -23.23
CA GLY A 118 -11.06 -16.55 -22.60
C GLY A 118 -9.65 -16.26 -22.05
N ILE A 119 -9.41 -15.01 -21.62
CA ILE A 119 -8.15 -14.55 -21.04
C ILE A 119 -8.31 -14.52 -19.52
N GLU A 120 -7.47 -15.25 -18.81
CA GLU A 120 -7.46 -15.17 -17.34
C GLU A 120 -6.67 -13.93 -16.89
N PRO A 121 -7.14 -13.16 -15.89
CA PRO A 121 -6.45 -11.95 -15.42
C PRO A 121 -4.94 -12.11 -15.12
N PRO A 122 -4.46 -13.23 -14.55
CA PRO A 122 -3.02 -13.46 -14.34
C PRO A 122 -2.18 -13.52 -15.63
N GLU A 123 -2.79 -13.71 -16.80
CA GLU A 123 -2.09 -13.63 -18.09
C GLU A 123 -1.76 -12.19 -18.49
N CYS A 124 -2.45 -11.21 -17.91
CA CYS A 124 -2.30 -9.79 -18.24
C CYS A 124 -1.46 -9.01 -17.21
N LEU A 125 -1.03 -9.65 -16.12
CA LEU A 125 -0.33 -9.02 -14.99
C LEU A 125 1.15 -9.46 -14.90
N GLN A 126 1.73 -9.92 -16.02
CA GLN A 126 3.09 -10.47 -16.10
C GLN A 126 4.10 -9.46 -16.65
#